data_AF-A0A2V2APM0-F1
#
_entry.id   AF-A0A2V2APM0-F1
#
_cell.length_a   1.000
_cell.length_b   1.000
_cell.length_c   1.000
_cell.angle_alpha   90.00
_cell.angle_beta   90.00
_cell.angle_gamma   90.00
#
_symmetry.space_group_name_H-M   'P 1'
#
loop_
_entity.id
_entity.type
_entity.pdbx_description
1 polymer ?
#
loop_
_entity_poly.entity_id
_entity_poly.type
_entity_poly.pdbx_seq_one_letter_code
_entity_poly.pdbx_strand_id
1 'polypeptide(L)'
;MRAQDRIPQATVTADGDAAALTTVGCGLGTAITPEPPLKETTEAVDIADLGRTGPLRQVGYVTTAESASTFAIWALIREFRSDRG
;
A
#
# COMPACT_ATOMS: atom_id res chain seq x y z
N MET A 1 -9.11 4.03 -20.02
CA MET A 1 -8.25 2.90 -19.64
C MET A 1 -7.78 3.17 -18.23
N ARG A 2 -8.22 2.39 -17.24
CA ARG A 2 -7.93 2.69 -15.83
C ARG A 2 -6.50 2.23 -15.54
N ALA A 3 -5.76 2.95 -14.71
CA ALA A 3 -4.36 2.64 -14.42
C ALA A 3 -4.12 1.22 -13.86
N GLN A 4 -5.18 0.53 -13.42
CA GLN A 4 -5.15 -0.81 -12.85
C GLN A 4 -5.08 -1.94 -13.89
N ASP A 5 -5.33 -1.68 -15.18
CA ASP A 5 -5.28 -2.70 -16.24
C ASP A 5 -3.85 -3.23 -16.52
N ARG A 6 -2.83 -2.70 -15.83
CA ARG A 6 -1.40 -3.04 -16.02
C ARG A 6 -0.83 -4.02 -15.01
N ILE A 7 -1.58 -4.41 -13.97
CA ILE A 7 -1.10 -5.35 -12.96
C ILE A 7 -1.41 -6.79 -13.44
N PRO A 8 -0.43 -7.71 -13.46
CA PRO A 8 -0.69 -9.11 -13.79
C PRO A 8 -1.76 -9.73 -12.90
N GLN A 9 -2.53 -10.67 -13.44
CA GLN A 9 -3.50 -11.42 -12.64
C GLN A 9 -2.77 -12.20 -11.53
N ALA A 10 -3.30 -12.12 -10.30
CA ALA A 10 -2.76 -12.89 -9.19
C ALA A 10 -2.92 -14.40 -9.43
N THR A 11 -1.85 -15.15 -9.20
CA THR A 11 -1.83 -16.62 -9.24
C THR A 11 -2.02 -17.24 -7.85
N VAL A 12 -1.70 -16.48 -6.81
CA VAL A 12 -1.84 -16.85 -5.40
C VAL A 12 -2.54 -15.70 -4.68
N THR A 13 -3.55 -16.02 -3.88
CA THR A 13 -4.26 -15.05 -3.04
C THR A 13 -3.72 -15.12 -1.63
N ALA A 14 -3.46 -13.96 -1.03
CA ALA A 14 -3.08 -13.83 0.37
C ALA A 14 -4.05 -12.87 1.07
N ASP A 15 -4.32 -13.11 2.36
CA ASP A 15 -5.29 -12.32 3.13
C ASP A 15 -4.83 -10.89 3.43
N GLY A 16 -3.56 -10.58 3.16
CA GLY A 16 -2.98 -9.25 3.29
C GLY A 16 -1.48 -9.24 3.02
N ASP A 17 -0.85 -8.08 3.18
CA ASP A 17 0.54 -7.85 2.80
C ASP A 17 1.52 -8.76 3.57
N ALA A 18 1.30 -8.99 4.86
CA ALA A 18 2.15 -9.87 5.66
C ALA A 18 2.10 -11.34 5.21
N ALA A 19 0.92 -11.84 4.84
CA ALA A 19 0.75 -13.19 4.30
C ALA A 19 1.36 -13.32 2.90
N ALA A 20 1.27 -12.26 2.09
CA ALA A 20 1.93 -12.20 0.79
C ALA A 20 3.47 -12.22 0.95
N LEU A 21 4.04 -11.43 1.86
CA LEU A 21 5.49 -11.42 2.13
C LEU A 21 5.99 -12.76 2.67
N THR A 22 5.23 -13.42 3.54
CA THR A 22 5.56 -14.78 4.00
C THR A 22 5.59 -15.77 2.82
N THR A 23 4.61 -15.68 1.93
CA THR A 23 4.54 -16.51 0.71
C THR A 23 5.75 -16.28 -0.20
N VAL A 24 6.15 -15.02 -0.40
CA VAL A 24 7.36 -14.66 -1.16
C VAL A 24 8.63 -15.16 -0.46
N GLY A 25 8.75 -14.98 0.85
CA GLY A 25 9.89 -15.45 1.65
C GLY A 25 10.04 -16.97 1.69
N CYS A 26 8.95 -17.71 1.52
CA CYS A 26 8.97 -19.16 1.31
C CYS A 26 9.31 -19.58 -0.14
N GLY A 27 9.53 -18.63 -1.05
CA GLY A 27 9.83 -18.90 -2.46
C GLY A 27 8.63 -19.36 -3.28
N LEU A 28 7.40 -19.13 -2.80
CA LEU A 28 6.16 -19.60 -3.46
C LEU A 28 5.64 -18.61 -4.52
N GLY A 29 6.29 -17.46 -4.71
CA GLY A 29 5.92 -16.50 -5.75
C GLY A 29 6.55 -15.13 -5.58
N THR A 30 5.94 -14.14 -6.23
CA THR A 30 6.34 -12.73 -6.20
C THR A 30 5.13 -11.86 -5.85
N ALA A 31 5.35 -10.75 -5.16
CA ALA A 31 4.31 -9.78 -4.83
C ALA A 31 4.65 -8.40 -5.36
N ILE A 32 3.64 -7.65 -5.81
CA ILE A 32 3.72 -6.21 -6.07
C ILE A 32 3.07 -5.51 -4.87
N THR A 33 3.86 -4.74 -4.12
CA THR A 33 3.43 -4.13 -2.87
C THR A 33 3.86 -2.66 -2.81
N PRO A 34 3.09 -1.77 -2.15
CA PRO A 34 3.57 -0.40 -1.92
C PRO A 34 4.83 -0.39 -1.04
N GLU A 35 5.54 0.73 -1.02
CA GLU A 35 6.81 0.87 -0.30
C GLU A 35 6.76 0.66 1.22
N PRO A 36 5.70 1.06 1.96
CA PRO A 36 5.66 0.92 3.42
C PRO A 36 5.88 -0.51 3.97
N PRO A 37 5.19 -1.56 3.46
CA PRO A 37 5.41 -2.94 3.93
C PRO A 37 6.80 -3.50 3.58
N LEU A 38 7.55 -2.91 2.64
CA LEU A 38 8.90 -3.37 2.30
C LEU A 38 9.90 -3.11 3.43
N LYS A 39 9.67 -2.08 4.26
CA LYS A 39 10.56 -1.76 5.40
C LYS A 39 10.61 -2.85 6.47
N GLU A 40 9.60 -3.72 6.52
CA GLU A 40 9.49 -4.81 7.49
C GLU A 40 9.91 -6.16 6.89
N THR A 41 10.44 -6.17 5.66
CA THR A 41 10.78 -7.41 4.96
C THR A 41 12.14 -7.95 5.41
N THR A 42 12.22 -9.26 5.64
CA THR A 42 13.46 -9.97 6.07
C THR A 42 14.41 -10.18 4.89
N GLU A 43 15.72 -10.38 5.15
CA GLU A 43 16.77 -10.64 4.14
C GLU A 43 16.48 -11.79 3.15
N ALA A 44 15.47 -12.62 3.42
CA ALA A 44 15.03 -13.71 2.56
C ALA A 44 14.29 -13.25 1.28
N VAL A 45 13.97 -11.97 1.12
CA VAL A 45 13.25 -11.43 -0.03
C VAL A 45 14.09 -10.36 -0.73
N ASP A 46 14.25 -10.48 -2.03
CA ASP A 46 14.86 -9.44 -2.87
C ASP A 46 13.81 -8.43 -3.34
N ILE A 47 14.19 -7.16 -3.40
CA ILE A 47 13.29 -6.04 -3.70
C ILE A 47 13.74 -5.38 -5.00
N ALA A 48 12.85 -5.40 -5.99
CA ALA A 48 13.04 -4.72 -7.26
C ALA A 48 12.09 -3.52 -7.41
N ASP A 49 12.64 -2.35 -7.73
CA ASP A 49 11.85 -1.16 -8.06
C ASP A 49 11.15 -1.36 -9.43
N LEU A 50 9.87 -1.00 -9.50
CA LEU A 50 9.06 -1.03 -10.72
C LEU A 50 9.34 0.16 -11.66
N GLY A 51 10.21 1.08 -11.24
CA GLY A 51 10.64 2.24 -12.01
C GLY A 51 9.64 3.39 -12.01
N ARG A 52 10.04 4.51 -12.62
CA ARG A 52 9.30 5.80 -12.59
C ARG A 52 7.90 5.76 -13.19
N THR A 53 7.58 4.71 -13.96
CA THR A 53 6.26 4.49 -14.57
C THR A 53 5.47 3.37 -13.90
N GLY A 54 5.93 2.90 -12.73
CA GLY A 54 5.25 1.89 -11.92
C GLY A 54 3.85 2.34 -11.51
N PRO A 55 2.98 1.38 -11.15
CA PRO A 55 1.63 1.68 -10.70
C PRO A 55 1.65 2.51 -9.40
N LEU A 56 0.94 3.63 -9.40
CA LEU A 56 0.78 4.49 -8.23
C LEU A 56 -0.53 4.19 -7.52
N ARG A 57 -0.47 4.10 -6.18
CA ARG A 57 -1.65 3.97 -5.32
C ARG A 57 -1.89 5.29 -4.58
N GLN A 58 -3.04 5.91 -4.82
CA GLN A 58 -3.45 7.10 -4.07
C GLN A 58 -4.22 6.68 -2.81
N VAL A 59 -3.68 7.02 -1.63
CA VAL A 59 -4.33 6.74 -0.34
C VAL A 59 -5.00 8.01 0.18
N GLY A 60 -6.32 7.94 0.37
CA GLY A 60 -7.14 9.00 0.97
C GLY A 60 -7.69 8.59 2.33
N TYR A 61 -8.21 9.58 3.06
CA TYR A 61 -8.93 9.38 4.32
C TYR A 61 -10.41 9.71 4.09
N VAL A 62 -11.32 8.92 4.65
CA VAL A 62 -12.77 9.15 4.56
C VAL A 62 -13.36 9.20 5.96
N THR A 63 -14.31 10.11 6.16
CA THR A 63 -15.09 10.23 7.39
C THR A 63 -16.55 10.55 7.02
N THR A 64 -17.47 10.42 7.97
CA THR A 64 -18.86 10.83 7.76
C THR A 64 -18.95 12.36 7.68
N ALA A 65 -19.97 12.87 7.00
CA ALA A 65 -20.18 14.32 6.90
C ALA A 65 -20.39 14.97 8.27
N GLU A 66 -21.09 14.28 9.19
CA GLU A 66 -21.30 14.73 10.56
C GLU A 66 -19.97 14.83 11.32
N SER A 67 -19.13 13.79 11.27
CA SER A 67 -17.83 13.79 11.93
C SER A 67 -16.85 14.79 11.30
N ALA A 68 -16.94 15.06 10.00
CA ALA A 68 -16.11 16.04 9.30
C ALA A 68 -16.31 17.49 9.81
N SER A 69 -17.43 17.78 10.47
CA SER A 69 -17.69 19.09 11.08
C SER A 69 -17.00 19.28 12.45
N THR A 70 -16.46 18.20 13.03
CA THR A 70 -15.87 18.22 14.36
C THR A 70 -14.43 18.74 14.33
N PHE A 71 -14.07 19.53 15.35
CA PHE A 71 -12.71 20.05 15.49
C PHE A 71 -11.65 18.93 15.57
N ALA A 72 -11.98 17.80 16.21
CA ALA A 72 -11.08 16.66 16.33
C ALA A 72 -10.69 16.06 14.97
N ILE A 73 -11.65 15.88 14.06
CA ILE A 73 -11.38 15.38 12.71
C ILE A 73 -10.58 16.40 11.88
N TRP A 74 -10.86 17.69 12.03
CA TRP A 74 -10.07 18.74 11.37
C TRP A 74 -8.61 18.74 11.84
N ALA A 75 -8.38 18.64 13.14
CA ALA A 75 -7.04 18.55 13.71
C ALA A 75 -6.29 17.31 13.18
N LEU A 76 -6.95 16.15 13.18
CA LEU A 76 -6.38 14.88 12.69
C LEU A 76 -6.01 14.95 11.19
N ILE A 77 -6.91 15.47 10.35
CA ILE A 77 -6.65 15.61 8.91
C ILE A 77 -5.48 16.58 8.68
N ARG A 78 -5.39 17.66 9.46
CA ARG A 78 -4.28 18.62 9.37
C ARG A 78 -2.96 17.95 9.76
N GLU A 79 -2.95 17.15 10.81
CA GLU A 79 -1.78 16.38 11.24
C GLU A 79 -1.33 15.41 10.13
N PHE A 80 -2.23 14.57 9.61
CA PHE A 80 -1.93 13.65 8.51
C PHE A 80 -1.46 14.32 7.22
N ARG A 81 -1.89 15.57 6.95
CA ARG A 81 -1.39 16.34 5.81
C ARG A 81 0.00 16.92 6.05
N SER A 82 0.34 17.23 7.30
CA SER A 82 1.64 17.78 7.68
C SER A 82 2.72 16.70 7.61
N ASP A 83 2.38 15.46 7.95
CA ASP A 83 3.28 14.30 7.93
C ASP A 83 3.53 13.74 6.51
N ARG A 84 2.79 14.23 5.50
CA ARG A 84 2.97 13.88 4.09
C ARG A 84 3.79 14.91 3.28
N GLY A 85 4.27 15.98 3.92
CA GLY A 85 5.13 17.02 3.31
C GLY A 85 6.59 16.84 3.70
#